data_AF-A0ABD0KQT8-F1
#
_entry.id   AF-A0ABD0KQT8-F1
#
_cell.length_a   1.000
_cell.length_b   1.000
_cell.length_c   1.000
_cell.angle_alpha   90.00
_cell.angle_beta   90.00
_cell.angle_gamma   90.00
#
_symmetry.space_group_name_H-M   'P 1'
#
loop_
_entity.id
_entity.type
_entity.pdbx_description
1 polymer ?
#
loop_
_entity_poly.entity_id
_entity_poly.type
_entity_poly.pdbx_seq_one_letter_code
_entity_poly.pdbx_strand_id
1 'polypeptide(L)'
;MKGPLAVCILLCFSPLQAVEKEVKRSDDPSPLQATVDHLAQQVAANNAKMAAMETANNAKIASLQADLALLKAQEKRQGPADEHSLQVVVENLAEKVEANNAKIISLEAKLNEAHANIAFHAEFTTDPVSLGPADPLVLDRAVTNIGDAYNTTSGEFRVPISGTYMIVVNFMGDISTDVYVKVMVDDDTVDYSISHGDGRTWDHVSESMVLSLSEGQRVWLKHGDTSRSIRGYHWTTFSGFLIGANAMVENLAHQVADNNAKITALQTANSALEAKLAKLQTSIAFHAEFSKDPVSLGLFSPLILDRAVTNIGHGYDADTGNFRVPVSGTYMFVVNYMGDIHTYLYVFMMVDNHVVDESISHGDGTTWDHVSESVVLHLAAGQRVWLRHANQTKSIRGGHWTTFSGFLINADP
;
A
#
# COMPACT_ATOMS: atom_id res chain seq x y z
N MET A 1 -61.88 -31.25 -99.59
CA MET A 1 -61.20 -32.55 -99.86
C MET A 1 -59.94 -32.60 -99.01
N LYS A 2 -59.58 -33.78 -98.47
CA LYS A 2 -58.28 -34.18 -97.86
C LYS A 2 -57.66 -33.29 -96.75
N GLY A 3 -57.50 -33.87 -95.55
CA GLY A 3 -56.43 -33.52 -94.60
C GLY A 3 -55.09 -34.21 -94.98
N PRO A 4 -54.07 -34.26 -94.09
CA PRO A 4 -54.21 -34.93 -92.79
C PRO A 4 -53.45 -34.31 -91.59
N LEU A 5 -53.47 -35.06 -90.48
CA LEU A 5 -52.78 -34.99 -89.17
C LEU A 5 -51.26 -34.65 -89.27
N ALA A 6 -50.53 -34.26 -88.21
CA ALA A 6 -50.62 -34.53 -86.76
C ALA A 6 -50.09 -33.30 -85.94
N VAL A 7 -49.82 -33.27 -84.62
CA VAL A 7 -49.64 -34.27 -83.52
C VAL A 7 -50.26 -33.73 -82.21
N CYS A 8 -50.23 -34.50 -81.12
CA CYS A 8 -50.65 -34.15 -79.75
C CYS A 8 -49.40 -34.02 -78.82
N ILE A 9 -49.41 -33.28 -77.70
CA ILE A 9 -49.74 -33.79 -76.35
C ILE A 9 -49.77 -32.62 -75.33
N LEU A 10 -50.63 -32.77 -74.31
CA LEU A 10 -50.83 -31.87 -73.17
C LEU A 10 -49.59 -31.70 -72.28
N LEU A 11 -49.46 -30.54 -71.62
CA LEU A 11 -49.22 -30.51 -70.17
C LEU A 11 -49.97 -29.32 -69.53
N CYS A 12 -50.58 -29.58 -68.38
CA CYS A 12 -51.36 -28.62 -67.61
C CYS A 12 -50.46 -27.69 -66.81
N PHE A 13 -50.80 -26.39 -66.76
CA PHE A 13 -50.39 -25.52 -65.66
C PHE A 13 -51.58 -24.72 -65.16
N SER A 14 -51.87 -24.86 -63.87
CA SER A 14 -52.87 -24.11 -63.12
C SER A 14 -52.54 -22.61 -63.16
N PRO A 15 -53.53 -21.70 -63.03
CA PRO A 15 -53.24 -20.31 -62.71
C PRO A 15 -52.46 -20.30 -61.39
N LEU A 16 -51.27 -19.70 -61.42
CA LEU A 16 -50.44 -19.53 -60.23
C LEU A 16 -51.25 -18.70 -59.23
N GLN A 17 -51.66 -19.30 -58.11
CA GLN A 17 -52.18 -18.51 -57.00
C GLN A 17 -51.08 -17.54 -56.62
N ALA A 18 -51.37 -16.24 -56.72
CA ALA A 18 -50.53 -15.23 -56.10
C ALA A 18 -50.54 -15.54 -54.60
N VAL A 19 -49.46 -16.14 -54.11
CA VAL A 19 -49.15 -16.11 -52.70
C VAL A 19 -48.79 -14.65 -52.42
N GLU A 20 -49.80 -13.86 -52.09
CA GLU A 20 -49.61 -12.77 -51.16
C GLU A 20 -48.94 -13.40 -49.94
N LYS A 21 -47.61 -13.29 -49.88
CA LYS A 21 -46.93 -13.41 -48.59
C LYS A 21 -47.57 -12.33 -47.74
N GLU A 22 -48.34 -12.75 -46.74
CA GLU A 22 -48.76 -11.85 -45.68
C GLU A 22 -47.51 -11.09 -45.23
N VAL A 23 -47.51 -9.79 -45.52
CA VAL A 23 -46.55 -8.87 -44.93
C VAL A 23 -46.90 -8.91 -43.45
N LYS A 24 -46.14 -9.70 -42.68
CA LYS A 24 -46.20 -9.66 -41.21
C LYS A 24 -46.19 -8.19 -40.82
N ARG A 25 -47.19 -7.76 -40.06
CA ARG A 25 -47.36 -6.35 -39.70
C ARG A 25 -46.06 -5.80 -39.14
N SER A 26 -45.82 -4.52 -39.42
CA SER A 26 -44.64 -3.75 -39.03
C SER A 26 -44.49 -3.52 -37.51
N ASP A 27 -45.21 -4.30 -36.69
CA ASP A 27 -45.54 -4.01 -35.30
C ASP A 27 -44.83 -4.96 -34.32
N ASP A 28 -44.25 -6.07 -34.81
CA ASP A 28 -43.28 -6.87 -34.03
C ASP A 28 -41.93 -6.12 -34.05
N PRO A 29 -41.38 -5.68 -32.89
CA PRO A 29 -40.05 -5.10 -32.86
C PRO A 29 -39.05 -6.17 -33.35
N SER A 30 -38.17 -5.78 -34.27
CA SER A 30 -37.13 -6.70 -34.73
C SER A 30 -36.31 -7.19 -33.52
N PRO A 31 -35.70 -8.39 -33.58
CA PRO A 31 -34.81 -8.86 -32.50
C PRO A 31 -33.72 -7.83 -32.16
N LEU A 32 -33.31 -7.03 -33.15
CA LEU A 32 -32.41 -5.89 -32.97
C LEU A 32 -33.05 -4.75 -32.16
N GLN A 33 -34.29 -4.34 -32.45
CA GLN A 33 -34.99 -3.29 -31.71
C GLN A 33 -35.23 -3.70 -30.25
N ALA A 34 -35.70 -4.93 -30.01
CA ALA A 34 -35.88 -5.46 -28.66
C ALA A 34 -34.54 -5.51 -27.88
N THR A 35 -33.42 -5.79 -28.57
CA THR A 35 -32.07 -5.75 -28.00
C THR A 35 -31.64 -4.30 -27.68
N VAL A 36 -31.88 -3.35 -28.59
CA VAL A 36 -31.61 -1.92 -28.38
C VAL A 36 -32.41 -1.37 -27.20
N ASP A 37 -33.69 -1.73 -27.08
CA ASP A 37 -34.56 -1.30 -25.98
C ASP A 37 -34.09 -1.90 -24.64
N HIS A 38 -33.65 -3.16 -24.62
CA HIS A 38 -33.06 -3.80 -23.44
C HIS A 38 -31.73 -3.14 -23.03
N LEU A 39 -30.83 -2.87 -23.97
CA LEU A 39 -29.57 -2.16 -23.71
C LEU A 39 -29.83 -0.72 -23.23
N ALA A 40 -30.80 -0.01 -23.81
CA ALA A 40 -31.20 1.32 -23.36
C ALA A 40 -31.74 1.28 -21.91
N GLN A 41 -32.53 0.28 -21.55
CA GLN A 41 -32.97 0.05 -20.16
C GLN A 41 -31.80 -0.27 -19.21
N GLN A 42 -30.84 -1.10 -19.63
CA GLN A 42 -29.64 -1.38 -18.82
C GLN A 42 -28.75 -0.14 -18.62
N VAL A 43 -28.54 0.66 -19.67
CA VAL A 43 -27.80 1.93 -19.58
C VAL A 43 -28.51 2.91 -18.66
N ALA A 44 -29.84 3.05 -18.78
CA ALA A 44 -30.64 3.89 -17.87
C ALA A 44 -30.54 3.41 -16.40
N ALA A 45 -30.63 2.10 -16.16
CA ALA A 45 -30.50 1.52 -14.82
C ALA A 45 -29.09 1.69 -14.23
N ASN A 46 -28.04 1.59 -15.05
CA ASN A 46 -26.67 1.81 -14.63
C ASN A 46 -26.39 3.29 -14.33
N ASN A 47 -26.89 4.21 -15.17
CA ASN A 47 -26.80 5.66 -14.91
C ASN A 47 -27.55 6.05 -13.62
N ALA A 48 -28.73 5.46 -13.36
CA ALA A 48 -29.46 5.66 -12.11
C ALA A 48 -28.68 5.14 -10.88
N LYS A 49 -28.00 3.99 -11.00
CA LYS A 49 -27.11 3.47 -9.94
C LYS A 49 -25.90 4.37 -9.71
N MET A 50 -25.27 4.91 -10.76
CA MET A 50 -24.17 5.86 -10.63
C MET A 50 -24.62 7.15 -9.93
N ALA A 51 -25.74 7.75 -10.35
CA ALA A 51 -26.28 8.95 -9.72
C ALA A 51 -26.67 8.73 -8.24
N ALA A 52 -27.21 7.54 -7.90
CA ALA A 52 -27.48 7.18 -6.51
C ALA A 52 -26.19 7.02 -5.68
N MET A 53 -25.13 6.43 -6.26
CA MET A 53 -23.82 6.28 -5.62
C MET A 53 -23.12 7.64 -5.42
N GLU A 54 -23.19 8.53 -6.41
CA GLU A 54 -22.68 9.90 -6.32
C GLU A 54 -23.42 10.70 -5.25
N THR A 55 -24.76 10.58 -5.19
CA THR A 55 -25.58 11.18 -4.14
C THR A 55 -25.20 10.67 -2.75
N ALA A 56 -24.98 9.36 -2.60
CA ALA A 56 -24.55 8.75 -1.34
C ALA A 56 -23.14 9.21 -0.91
N ASN A 57 -22.21 9.32 -1.87
CA ASN A 57 -20.87 9.84 -1.62
C ASN A 57 -20.89 11.32 -1.22
N ASN A 58 -21.67 12.15 -1.91
CA ASN A 58 -21.82 13.57 -1.58
C ASN A 58 -22.47 13.78 -0.21
N ALA A 59 -23.46 12.96 0.17
CA ALA A 59 -24.01 12.94 1.52
C ALA A 59 -22.96 12.50 2.58
N LYS A 60 -22.09 11.54 2.25
CA LYS A 60 -20.99 11.11 3.11
C LYS A 60 -19.94 12.22 3.30
N ILE A 61 -19.60 12.94 2.23
CA ILE A 61 -18.68 14.09 2.26
C ILE A 61 -19.28 15.21 3.11
N ALA A 62 -20.56 15.53 2.95
CA ALA A 62 -21.25 16.52 3.78
C ALA A 62 -21.26 16.14 5.27
N SER A 63 -21.48 14.85 5.59
CA SER A 63 -21.36 14.33 6.96
C SER A 63 -19.94 14.53 7.51
N LEU A 64 -18.90 14.14 6.76
CA LEU A 64 -17.51 14.28 7.19
C LEU A 64 -17.10 15.76 7.34
N GLN A 65 -17.63 16.66 6.51
CA GLN A 65 -17.44 18.11 6.65
C GLN A 65 -18.13 18.66 7.90
N ALA A 66 -19.32 18.17 8.24
CA ALA A 66 -20.02 18.52 9.47
C ALA A 66 -19.28 18.01 10.72
N ASP A 67 -18.81 16.76 10.71
CA ASP A 67 -18.00 16.18 11.78
C ASP A 67 -16.69 16.96 11.97
N LEU A 68 -16.00 17.31 10.88
CA LEU A 68 -14.79 18.14 10.91
C LEU A 68 -15.06 19.56 11.45
N ALA A 69 -16.21 20.15 11.13
CA ALA A 69 -16.62 21.44 11.67
C ALA A 69 -16.95 21.36 13.18
N LEU A 70 -17.56 20.26 13.62
CA LEU A 70 -17.83 19.99 15.04
C LEU A 70 -16.53 19.85 15.84
N LEU A 71 -15.58 19.05 15.33
CA LEU A 71 -14.26 18.86 15.95
C LEU A 71 -13.49 20.18 16.08
N LYS A 72 -13.44 20.99 15.01
CA LYS A 72 -12.84 22.34 15.04
C LYS A 72 -13.55 23.31 15.98
N ALA A 73 -14.85 23.12 16.23
CA ALA A 73 -15.61 23.92 17.19
C ALA A 73 -15.40 23.46 18.65
N GLN A 74 -15.09 22.18 18.87
CA GLN A 74 -14.70 21.62 20.17
C GLN A 74 -13.27 22.06 20.56
N GLU A 75 -12.33 21.96 19.62
CA GLU A 75 -10.95 22.46 19.73
C GLU A 75 -10.87 23.95 20.11
N LYS A 76 -11.87 24.74 19.73
CA LYS A 76 -11.97 26.18 20.05
C LYS A 76 -12.68 26.52 21.36
N ARG A 77 -13.18 25.52 22.11
CA ARG A 77 -13.97 25.72 23.35
C ARG A 77 -13.32 25.14 24.60
N GLN A 78 -12.28 24.33 24.47
CA GLN A 78 -11.51 23.81 25.60
C GLN A 78 -10.04 24.23 25.48
N GLY A 79 -9.40 24.47 26.62
CA GLY A 79 -7.93 24.56 26.69
C GLY A 79 -7.27 23.22 26.33
N PRO A 80 -5.93 23.10 26.39
CA PRO A 80 -5.21 21.94 25.87
C PRO A 80 -5.81 20.64 26.40
N ALA A 81 -6.39 19.86 25.49
CA ALA A 81 -7.02 18.58 25.82
C ALA A 81 -5.96 17.53 26.13
N ASP A 82 -6.30 16.58 27.01
CA ASP A 82 -5.41 15.50 27.42
C ASP A 82 -4.84 14.75 26.22
N GLU A 83 -3.52 14.55 26.21
CA GLU A 83 -2.76 13.90 25.14
C GLU A 83 -3.33 12.51 24.79
N HIS A 84 -3.83 11.81 25.80
CA HIS A 84 -4.52 10.52 25.68
C HIS A 84 -5.79 10.57 24.79
N SER A 85 -6.54 11.68 24.83
CA SER A 85 -7.75 11.84 24.02
C SER A 85 -7.46 12.04 22.52
N LEU A 86 -6.35 12.73 22.21
CA LEU A 86 -5.84 12.88 20.85
C LEU A 86 -5.31 11.54 20.32
N GLN A 87 -4.62 10.77 21.15
CA GLN A 87 -4.08 9.45 20.79
C GLN A 87 -5.19 8.47 20.35
N VAL A 88 -6.28 8.38 21.11
CA VAL A 88 -7.45 7.56 20.75
C VAL A 88 -8.08 7.98 19.41
N VAL A 89 -8.12 9.29 19.10
CA VAL A 89 -8.63 9.78 17.81
C VAL A 89 -7.68 9.42 16.66
N VAL A 90 -6.36 9.50 16.86
CA VAL A 90 -5.36 9.10 15.86
C VAL A 90 -5.43 7.59 15.58
N GLU A 91 -5.58 6.75 16.60
CA GLU A 91 -5.75 5.29 16.46
C GLU A 91 -7.02 4.95 15.66
N ASN A 92 -8.17 5.55 16.02
CA ASN A 92 -9.43 5.38 15.29
C ASN A 92 -9.38 5.87 13.83
N LEU A 93 -8.53 6.87 13.52
CA LEU A 93 -8.30 7.33 12.15
C LEU A 93 -7.38 6.38 11.39
N ALA A 94 -6.34 5.84 12.03
CA ALA A 94 -5.44 4.85 11.45
C ALA A 94 -6.21 3.58 11.03
N GLU A 95 -7.04 3.02 11.91
CA GLU A 95 -7.89 1.87 11.59
C GLU A 95 -8.82 2.13 10.39
N LYS A 96 -9.42 3.33 10.31
CA LYS A 96 -10.28 3.72 9.19
C LYS A 96 -9.52 3.91 7.88
N VAL A 97 -8.29 4.43 7.94
CA VAL A 97 -7.40 4.52 6.77
C VAL A 97 -7.02 3.13 6.28
N GLU A 98 -6.64 2.23 7.18
CA GLU A 98 -6.28 0.84 6.84
C GLU A 98 -7.47 0.07 6.24
N ALA A 99 -8.66 0.18 6.84
CA ALA A 99 -9.89 -0.41 6.31
C ALA A 99 -10.29 0.16 4.94
N ASN A 100 -10.07 1.45 4.70
CA ASN A 100 -10.32 2.07 3.39
C ASN A 100 -9.28 1.61 2.34
N ASN A 101 -8.00 1.50 2.71
CA ASN A 101 -6.95 1.00 1.82
C ASN A 101 -7.21 -0.45 1.39
N ALA A 102 -7.60 -1.33 2.33
CA ALA A 102 -8.00 -2.70 2.02
C ALA A 102 -9.20 -2.75 1.05
N LYS A 103 -10.11 -1.78 1.16
CA LYS A 103 -11.29 -1.66 0.28
C LYS A 103 -10.95 -1.12 -1.11
N ILE A 104 -9.98 -0.22 -1.22
CA ILE A 104 -9.42 0.24 -2.51
C ILE A 104 -8.78 -0.94 -3.24
N ILE A 105 -7.89 -1.69 -2.57
CA ILE A 105 -7.25 -2.89 -3.12
C ILE A 105 -8.30 -3.92 -3.60
N SER A 106 -9.38 -4.12 -2.84
CA SER A 106 -10.48 -5.02 -3.25
C SER A 106 -11.27 -4.51 -4.47
N LEU A 107 -11.39 -3.19 -4.64
CA LEU A 107 -12.06 -2.59 -5.80
C LEU A 107 -11.15 -2.61 -7.04
N GLU A 108 -9.85 -2.36 -6.89
CA GLU A 108 -8.85 -2.50 -7.94
C GLU A 108 -8.78 -3.94 -8.45
N ALA A 109 -8.76 -4.93 -7.53
CA ALA A 109 -8.81 -6.35 -7.90
C ALA A 109 -10.07 -6.69 -8.71
N LYS A 110 -11.25 -6.19 -8.31
CA LYS A 110 -12.53 -6.40 -9.02
C LYS A 110 -12.62 -5.64 -10.35
N LEU A 111 -11.97 -4.48 -10.45
CA LEU A 111 -11.86 -3.73 -11.71
C LEU A 111 -10.98 -4.51 -12.70
N ASN A 112 -9.84 -5.04 -12.23
CA ASN A 112 -8.95 -5.88 -13.04
C ASN A 112 -9.62 -7.21 -13.44
N GLU A 113 -10.42 -7.80 -12.55
CA GLU A 113 -11.26 -8.97 -12.85
C GLU A 113 -12.36 -8.65 -13.88
N ALA A 114 -12.99 -7.47 -13.80
CA ALA A 114 -13.93 -7.01 -14.82
C ALA A 114 -13.26 -6.76 -16.19
N HIS A 115 -12.01 -6.29 -16.19
CA HIS A 115 -11.18 -6.15 -17.40
C HIS A 115 -10.63 -7.48 -17.94
N ALA A 116 -10.79 -8.62 -17.25
CA ALA A 116 -10.32 -9.92 -17.74
C ALA A 116 -11.19 -10.50 -18.88
N ASN A 117 -12.32 -9.89 -19.21
CA ASN A 117 -13.18 -10.29 -20.33
C ASN A 117 -12.75 -9.60 -21.64
N ILE A 118 -11.52 -9.83 -22.10
CA ILE A 118 -11.06 -9.31 -23.39
C ILE A 118 -11.43 -10.31 -24.49
N ALA A 119 -12.26 -9.89 -25.44
CA ALA A 119 -12.65 -10.72 -26.58
C ALA A 119 -13.09 -9.88 -27.78
N PHE A 120 -12.63 -10.22 -28.98
CA PHE A 120 -13.10 -9.63 -30.22
C PHE A 120 -13.44 -10.69 -31.28
N HIS A 121 -14.34 -10.32 -32.19
CA HIS A 121 -14.65 -11.06 -33.41
C HIS A 121 -14.99 -10.05 -34.50
N ALA A 122 -14.18 -10.02 -35.56
CA ALA A 122 -14.28 -9.08 -36.67
C ALA A 122 -14.48 -9.80 -38.00
N GLU A 123 -15.17 -9.13 -38.92
CA GLU A 123 -15.52 -9.59 -40.27
C GLU A 123 -15.64 -8.41 -41.23
N PHE A 124 -15.60 -8.66 -42.54
CA PHE A 124 -15.77 -7.61 -43.54
C PHE A 124 -17.24 -7.18 -43.71
N THR A 125 -17.48 -5.95 -44.15
CA THR A 125 -18.80 -5.44 -44.58
C THR A 125 -19.05 -5.56 -46.09
N THR A 126 -18.06 -6.01 -46.86
CA THR A 126 -18.13 -6.15 -48.31
C THR A 126 -17.66 -7.54 -48.75
N ASP A 127 -18.05 -7.95 -49.96
CA ASP A 127 -17.59 -9.17 -50.61
C ASP A 127 -17.67 -9.00 -52.15
N PRO A 128 -16.64 -9.43 -52.92
CA PRO A 128 -15.32 -9.85 -52.46
C PRO A 128 -14.47 -8.63 -52.01
N VAL A 129 -13.41 -8.90 -51.26
CA VAL A 129 -12.40 -7.89 -50.89
C VAL A 129 -11.18 -8.08 -51.79
N SER A 130 -10.66 -6.97 -52.33
CA SER A 130 -9.41 -6.95 -53.11
C SER A 130 -8.26 -6.52 -52.23
N LEU A 131 -7.18 -7.30 -52.22
CA LEU A 131 -5.96 -7.07 -51.43
C LEU A 131 -4.76 -6.86 -52.37
N GLY A 132 -3.96 -5.84 -52.09
CA GLY A 132 -2.64 -5.63 -52.67
C GLY A 132 -1.53 -6.43 -51.95
N PRO A 133 -0.30 -6.45 -52.50
CA PRO A 133 0.83 -7.12 -51.89
C PRO A 133 1.15 -6.53 -50.51
N ALA A 134 1.20 -7.39 -49.49
CA ALA A 134 1.42 -7.03 -48.09
C ALA A 134 0.39 -6.06 -47.46
N ASP A 135 -0.79 -5.89 -48.05
CA ASP A 135 -1.87 -5.10 -47.47
C ASP A 135 -2.30 -5.65 -46.09
N PRO A 136 -2.65 -4.79 -45.11
CA PRO A 136 -3.31 -5.23 -43.89
C PRO A 136 -4.75 -5.67 -44.20
N LEU A 137 -5.18 -6.79 -43.62
CA LEU A 137 -6.58 -7.22 -43.68
C LEU A 137 -7.35 -6.44 -42.60
N VAL A 138 -7.90 -5.29 -42.99
CA VAL A 138 -8.73 -4.44 -42.13
C VAL A 138 -10.17 -4.95 -42.16
N LEU A 139 -10.52 -5.88 -41.26
CA LEU A 139 -11.90 -6.37 -41.12
C LEU A 139 -12.71 -5.27 -40.44
N ASP A 140 -13.52 -4.56 -41.24
CA ASP A 140 -14.06 -3.23 -40.94
C ASP A 140 -15.30 -3.24 -40.03
N ARG A 141 -15.78 -4.42 -39.61
CA ARG A 141 -16.85 -4.57 -38.62
C ARG A 141 -16.47 -5.55 -37.52
N ALA A 142 -16.41 -5.06 -36.28
CA ALA A 142 -16.40 -5.90 -35.10
C ALA A 142 -17.85 -6.28 -34.71
N VAL A 143 -18.14 -7.58 -34.68
CA VAL A 143 -19.39 -8.15 -34.13
C VAL A 143 -19.32 -8.17 -32.61
N THR A 144 -18.13 -8.44 -32.08
CA THR A 144 -17.79 -8.43 -30.64
C THR A 144 -16.51 -7.63 -30.48
N ASN A 145 -16.44 -6.72 -29.50
CA ASN A 145 -15.22 -5.97 -29.13
C ASN A 145 -15.19 -5.66 -27.63
N ILE A 146 -15.24 -6.69 -26.79
CA ILE A 146 -15.20 -6.54 -25.33
C ILE A 146 -13.79 -6.12 -24.91
N GLY A 147 -13.68 -4.97 -24.24
CA GLY A 147 -12.41 -4.29 -23.95
C GLY A 147 -11.98 -3.26 -25.00
N ASP A 148 -12.77 -3.07 -26.08
CA ASP A 148 -12.53 -2.11 -27.17
C ASP A 148 -11.12 -2.17 -27.79
N ALA A 149 -10.56 -3.38 -27.83
CA ALA A 149 -9.15 -3.62 -28.14
C ALA A 149 -8.89 -3.87 -29.64
N TYR A 150 -9.90 -4.23 -30.44
CA TYR A 150 -9.78 -4.32 -31.89
C TYR A 150 -10.20 -3.01 -32.58
N ASN A 151 -9.33 -2.48 -33.43
CA ASN A 151 -9.55 -1.25 -34.16
C ASN A 151 -10.00 -1.55 -35.60
N THR A 152 -11.27 -1.31 -35.93
CA THR A 152 -11.85 -1.56 -37.27
C THR A 152 -11.32 -0.63 -38.37
N THR A 153 -10.51 0.38 -38.04
CA THR A 153 -9.87 1.28 -39.01
C THR A 153 -8.44 0.84 -39.35
N SER A 154 -7.69 0.25 -38.42
CA SER A 154 -6.33 -0.27 -38.68
C SER A 154 -6.25 -1.78 -38.88
N GLY A 155 -7.27 -2.54 -38.47
CA GLY A 155 -7.24 -4.01 -38.48
C GLY A 155 -6.43 -4.63 -37.34
N GLU A 156 -5.98 -3.82 -36.38
CA GLU A 156 -5.13 -4.24 -35.27
C GLU A 156 -5.94 -4.54 -34.01
N PHE A 157 -5.70 -5.69 -33.39
CA PHE A 157 -6.00 -5.95 -32.00
C PHE A 157 -4.82 -5.48 -31.13
N ARG A 158 -5.02 -4.42 -30.34
CA ARG A 158 -3.99 -3.93 -29.41
C ARG A 158 -4.20 -4.53 -28.03
N VAL A 159 -3.24 -5.33 -27.59
CA VAL A 159 -3.30 -6.12 -26.34
C VAL A 159 -3.49 -5.19 -25.14
N PRO A 160 -4.65 -5.23 -24.43
CA PRO A 160 -4.94 -4.28 -23.36
C PRO A 160 -4.37 -4.69 -22.00
N ILE A 161 -4.06 -5.98 -21.80
CA ILE A 161 -3.48 -6.53 -20.57
C ILE A 161 -2.53 -7.69 -20.93
N SER A 162 -1.35 -7.75 -20.30
CA SER A 162 -0.41 -8.87 -20.44
C SER A 162 -1.04 -10.22 -20.03
N GLY A 163 -0.98 -11.22 -20.91
CA GLY A 163 -1.62 -12.52 -20.67
C GLY A 163 -1.52 -13.50 -21.84
N THR A 164 -2.17 -14.64 -21.67
CA THR A 164 -2.28 -15.69 -22.69
C THR A 164 -3.58 -15.55 -23.46
N TYR A 165 -3.50 -15.38 -24.78
CA TYR A 165 -4.64 -15.18 -25.69
C TYR A 165 -4.79 -16.35 -26.65
N MET A 166 -6.03 -16.76 -26.93
CA MET A 166 -6.33 -17.57 -28.11
C MET A 166 -6.62 -16.62 -29.27
N ILE A 167 -5.96 -16.83 -30.41
CA ILE A 167 -6.25 -16.14 -31.67
C ILE A 167 -6.81 -17.17 -32.65
N VAL A 168 -7.84 -16.80 -33.40
CA VAL A 168 -8.48 -17.64 -34.42
C VAL A 168 -8.70 -16.82 -35.69
N VAL A 169 -8.22 -17.35 -36.81
CA VAL A 169 -8.38 -16.76 -38.14
C VAL A 169 -9.11 -17.76 -39.01
N ASN A 170 -10.18 -17.33 -39.67
CA ASN A 170 -10.80 -18.09 -40.75
C ASN A 170 -10.81 -17.24 -42.00
N PHE A 171 -10.52 -17.81 -43.16
CA PHE A 171 -10.66 -17.10 -44.42
C PHE A 171 -10.92 -18.05 -45.58
N MET A 172 -11.57 -17.52 -46.61
CA MET A 172 -11.87 -18.25 -47.84
C MET A 172 -11.23 -17.54 -49.03
N GLY A 173 -10.38 -18.26 -49.77
CA GLY A 173 -9.77 -17.78 -51.00
C GLY A 173 -10.79 -17.72 -52.15
N ASP A 174 -10.52 -16.90 -53.16
CA ASP A 174 -11.31 -16.93 -54.39
C ASP A 174 -10.86 -18.07 -55.33
N ILE A 175 -11.79 -18.52 -56.18
CA ILE A 175 -11.73 -19.80 -56.90
C ILE A 175 -10.43 -20.00 -57.71
N SER A 176 -9.87 -18.94 -58.26
CA SER A 176 -8.75 -19.01 -59.22
C SER A 176 -7.40 -18.54 -58.69
N THR A 177 -7.26 -18.22 -57.40
CA THR A 177 -6.01 -17.71 -56.84
C THR A 177 -5.77 -18.22 -55.43
N ASP A 178 -4.55 -18.67 -55.12
CA ASP A 178 -4.19 -18.95 -53.72
C ASP A 178 -4.38 -17.68 -52.85
N VAL A 179 -4.58 -17.76 -51.54
CA VAL A 179 -4.59 -16.57 -50.67
C VAL A 179 -3.69 -16.82 -49.48
N TYR A 180 -2.69 -15.95 -49.29
CA TYR A 180 -1.80 -15.97 -48.14
C TYR A 180 -2.31 -15.01 -47.08
N VAL A 181 -2.45 -15.49 -45.84
CA VAL A 181 -2.70 -14.65 -44.66
C VAL A 181 -1.59 -14.94 -43.66
N LYS A 182 -0.89 -13.88 -43.23
CA LYS A 182 0.18 -13.93 -42.22
C LYS A 182 -0.38 -13.32 -40.94
N VAL A 183 -0.25 -14.01 -39.81
CA VAL A 183 -0.56 -13.43 -38.49
C VAL A 183 0.69 -12.72 -37.99
N MET A 184 0.51 -11.45 -37.63
CA MET A 184 1.56 -10.54 -37.21
C MET A 184 1.44 -10.26 -35.71
N VAL A 185 2.56 -10.29 -34.99
CA VAL A 185 2.70 -9.68 -33.67
C VAL A 185 3.73 -8.57 -33.79
N ASP A 186 3.27 -7.34 -33.58
CA ASP A 186 3.97 -6.10 -33.91
C ASP A 186 4.47 -6.10 -35.36
N ASP A 187 5.75 -6.36 -35.60
CA ASP A 187 6.34 -6.41 -36.95
C ASP A 187 6.75 -7.83 -37.39
N ASP A 188 6.69 -8.81 -36.47
CA ASP A 188 7.10 -10.21 -36.71
C ASP A 188 5.93 -11.08 -37.18
N THR A 189 6.15 -11.92 -38.19
CA THR A 189 5.18 -12.95 -38.60
C THR A 189 5.30 -14.14 -37.66
N VAL A 190 4.25 -14.41 -36.87
CA VAL A 190 4.22 -15.51 -35.90
C VAL A 190 3.62 -16.80 -36.47
N ASP A 191 2.75 -16.68 -37.47
CA ASP A 191 2.18 -17.82 -38.21
C ASP A 191 1.74 -17.38 -39.63
N TYR A 192 1.48 -18.35 -40.52
CA TYR A 192 0.92 -18.09 -41.83
C TYR A 192 0.11 -19.27 -42.40
N SER A 193 -0.96 -18.93 -43.11
CA SER A 193 -1.85 -19.86 -43.77
C SER A 193 -2.00 -19.56 -45.27
N ILE A 194 -2.35 -20.60 -46.03
CA ILE A 194 -2.52 -20.55 -47.48
C ILE A 194 -3.82 -21.24 -47.86
N SER A 195 -4.74 -20.53 -48.51
CA SER A 195 -5.83 -21.13 -49.29
C SER A 195 -5.37 -21.36 -50.72
N HIS A 196 -5.82 -22.41 -51.41
CA HIS A 196 -5.42 -22.74 -52.78
C HIS A 196 -6.60 -22.72 -53.77
N GLY A 197 -6.49 -21.88 -54.82
CA GLY A 197 -7.53 -21.75 -55.85
C GLY A 197 -7.29 -22.70 -57.03
N ASP A 198 -8.13 -23.74 -57.18
CA ASP A 198 -8.01 -24.76 -58.24
C ASP A 198 -8.69 -24.37 -59.58
N GLY A 199 -9.31 -23.19 -59.62
CA GLY A 199 -10.10 -22.69 -60.75
C GLY A 199 -11.52 -23.25 -60.81
N ARG A 200 -12.00 -23.97 -59.79
CA ARG A 200 -13.33 -24.61 -59.76
C ARG A 200 -14.08 -24.50 -58.44
N THR A 201 -13.36 -24.43 -57.32
CA THR A 201 -13.90 -24.48 -55.96
C THR A 201 -13.38 -23.33 -55.12
N TRP A 202 -14.19 -22.87 -54.15
CA TRP A 202 -13.68 -22.06 -53.05
C TRP A 202 -13.01 -22.97 -52.03
N ASP A 203 -11.86 -22.54 -51.54
CA ASP A 203 -11.12 -23.21 -50.48
C ASP A 203 -11.14 -22.34 -49.21
N HIS A 204 -11.23 -22.99 -48.04
CA HIS A 204 -11.44 -22.34 -46.76
C HIS A 204 -10.44 -22.84 -45.73
N VAL A 205 -9.71 -21.91 -45.14
CA VAL A 205 -8.68 -22.16 -44.13
C VAL A 205 -9.16 -21.69 -42.77
N SER A 206 -8.84 -22.47 -41.74
CA SER A 206 -9.07 -22.16 -40.34
C SER A 206 -7.75 -22.38 -39.59
N GLU A 207 -7.32 -21.37 -38.85
CA GLU A 207 -6.07 -21.32 -38.11
C GLU A 207 -6.36 -20.90 -36.67
N SER A 208 -5.67 -21.49 -35.70
CA SER A 208 -5.80 -21.10 -34.29
C SER A 208 -4.50 -21.29 -33.55
N MET A 209 -4.14 -20.31 -32.72
CA MET A 209 -2.90 -20.29 -31.95
C MET A 209 -3.15 -19.78 -30.52
N VAL A 210 -2.22 -20.12 -29.62
CA VAL A 210 -2.20 -19.60 -28.25
C VAL A 210 -0.91 -18.80 -28.07
N LEU A 211 -1.04 -17.50 -27.82
CA LEU A 211 0.06 -16.55 -27.72
C LEU A 211 0.16 -16.00 -26.29
N SER A 212 1.38 -15.93 -25.74
CA SER A 212 1.67 -15.09 -24.57
C SER A 212 2.03 -13.70 -25.07
N LEU A 213 1.18 -12.72 -24.78
CA LEU A 213 1.29 -11.35 -25.28
C LEU A 213 1.43 -10.35 -24.12
N SER A 214 2.22 -9.30 -24.34
CA SER A 214 2.41 -8.20 -23.40
C SER A 214 1.47 -7.04 -23.71
N GLU A 215 1.10 -6.27 -22.69
CA GLU A 215 0.31 -5.04 -22.85
C GLU A 215 0.94 -4.11 -23.89
N GLY A 216 0.09 -3.60 -24.79
CA GLY A 216 0.44 -2.64 -25.82
C GLY A 216 0.92 -3.22 -27.15
N GLN A 217 1.23 -4.53 -27.22
CA GLN A 217 1.56 -5.22 -28.48
C GLN A 217 0.37 -5.24 -29.45
N ARG A 218 0.65 -5.32 -30.75
CA ARG A 218 -0.34 -5.31 -31.83
C ARG A 218 -0.44 -6.69 -32.48
N VAL A 219 -1.61 -7.31 -32.49
CA VAL A 219 -1.88 -8.51 -33.30
C VAL A 219 -2.73 -8.13 -34.50
N TRP A 220 -2.27 -8.45 -35.71
CA TRP A 220 -2.95 -8.05 -36.94
C TRP A 220 -2.71 -9.05 -38.07
N LEU A 221 -3.49 -8.92 -39.15
CA LEU A 221 -3.44 -9.82 -40.31
C LEU A 221 -2.87 -9.10 -41.52
N LYS A 222 -1.92 -9.75 -42.21
CA LYS A 222 -1.24 -9.20 -43.40
C LYS A 222 -1.36 -10.14 -44.59
N HIS A 223 -1.63 -9.60 -45.77
CA HIS A 223 -1.66 -10.38 -47.00
C HIS A 223 -0.25 -10.84 -47.42
N GLY A 224 -0.19 -11.84 -48.31
CA GLY A 224 1.04 -12.21 -49.01
C GLY A 224 1.43 -11.23 -50.11
N ASP A 225 2.41 -11.64 -50.90
CA ASP A 225 3.24 -10.73 -51.69
C ASP A 225 2.70 -10.54 -53.14
N THR A 226 1.38 -10.67 -53.34
CA THR A 226 0.68 -10.65 -54.64
C THR A 226 -0.70 -10.00 -54.55
N SER A 227 -1.15 -9.27 -55.57
CA SER A 227 -2.53 -8.73 -55.61
C SER A 227 -3.57 -9.82 -55.88
N ARG A 228 -4.55 -10.01 -54.98
CA ARG A 228 -5.54 -11.10 -55.05
C ARG A 228 -6.88 -10.73 -54.41
N SER A 229 -7.90 -11.57 -54.58
CA SER A 229 -9.20 -11.39 -53.92
C SER A 229 -9.45 -12.44 -52.84
N ILE A 230 -10.05 -12.02 -51.74
CA ILE A 230 -10.49 -12.86 -50.63
C ILE A 230 -12.01 -12.72 -50.48
N ARG A 231 -12.69 -13.79 -50.05
CA ARG A 231 -14.14 -13.75 -49.80
C ARG A 231 -14.40 -13.00 -48.50
N GLY A 232 -15.29 -12.02 -48.55
CA GLY A 232 -15.62 -11.16 -47.42
C GLY A 232 -16.87 -11.61 -46.66
N TYR A 233 -17.56 -10.69 -45.99
CA TYR A 233 -18.57 -10.99 -44.98
C TYR A 233 -18.07 -12.05 -43.97
N HIS A 234 -18.96 -12.93 -43.50
CA HIS A 234 -18.70 -14.02 -42.55
C HIS A 234 -17.72 -15.11 -43.05
N TRP A 235 -17.28 -15.06 -44.32
CA TRP A 235 -16.34 -16.04 -44.89
C TRP A 235 -14.88 -15.76 -44.51
N THR A 236 -14.57 -14.53 -44.06
CA THR A 236 -13.28 -14.20 -43.47
C THR A 236 -13.49 -13.49 -42.13
N THR A 237 -12.96 -14.10 -41.07
CA THR A 237 -13.12 -13.64 -39.69
C THR A 237 -11.78 -13.64 -38.95
N PHE A 238 -11.59 -12.64 -38.09
CA PHE A 238 -10.46 -12.53 -37.18
C PHE A 238 -11.00 -12.42 -35.76
N SER A 239 -10.58 -13.33 -34.89
CA SER A 239 -11.08 -13.41 -33.51
C SER A 239 -9.92 -13.56 -32.53
N GLY A 240 -10.12 -13.08 -31.32
CA GLY A 240 -9.20 -13.37 -30.24
C GLY A 240 -9.83 -13.14 -28.87
N PHE A 241 -9.41 -13.91 -27.88
CA PHE A 241 -9.87 -13.75 -26.50
C PHE A 241 -8.79 -14.12 -25.48
N LEU A 242 -8.83 -13.44 -24.32
CA LEU A 242 -7.94 -13.72 -23.20
C LEU A 242 -8.33 -15.04 -22.53
N ILE A 243 -7.38 -15.97 -22.40
CA ILE A 243 -7.55 -17.24 -21.68
C ILE A 243 -7.08 -17.10 -20.22
N GLY A 244 -6.09 -16.24 -19.96
CA GLY A 244 -5.61 -15.96 -18.60
C GLY A 244 -4.69 -14.74 -18.53
N ALA A 245 -4.97 -13.83 -17.60
CA ALA A 245 -4.16 -12.63 -17.35
C ALA A 245 -2.90 -12.98 -16.52
N ASN A 246 -1.72 -12.55 -16.97
CA ASN A 246 -0.47 -12.73 -16.22
C ASN A 246 -0.28 -11.63 -15.16
N ALA A 247 -0.90 -10.46 -15.36
CA ALA A 247 -0.76 -9.27 -14.52
C ALA A 247 -1.11 -9.49 -13.03
N MET A 248 -1.92 -10.51 -12.67
CA MET A 248 -2.22 -10.82 -11.27
C MET A 248 -0.99 -11.34 -10.50
N VAL A 249 -0.13 -12.13 -11.17
CA VAL A 249 1.08 -12.69 -10.55
C VAL A 249 2.15 -11.61 -10.37
N GLU A 250 2.31 -10.73 -11.35
CA GLU A 250 3.28 -9.62 -11.29
C GLU A 250 2.89 -8.60 -10.22
N ASN A 251 1.62 -8.19 -10.14
CA ASN A 251 1.13 -7.32 -9.07
C ASN A 251 1.30 -7.93 -7.68
N LEU A 252 1.03 -9.24 -7.53
CA LEU A 252 1.26 -9.93 -6.26
C LEU A 252 2.75 -10.00 -5.89
N ALA A 253 3.63 -10.22 -6.88
CA ALA A 253 5.08 -10.22 -6.66
C ALA A 253 5.60 -8.85 -6.21
N HIS A 254 5.13 -7.76 -6.83
CA HIS A 254 5.43 -6.39 -6.39
C HIS A 254 4.91 -6.10 -4.98
N GLN A 255 3.67 -6.49 -4.66
CA GLN A 255 3.10 -6.30 -3.32
C GLN A 255 3.87 -7.09 -2.24
N VAL A 256 4.33 -8.31 -2.55
CA VAL A 256 5.19 -9.11 -1.65
C VAL A 256 6.55 -8.44 -1.45
N ALA A 257 7.17 -7.89 -2.50
CA ALA A 257 8.44 -7.16 -2.40
C ALA A 257 8.32 -5.91 -1.50
N ASP A 258 7.28 -5.09 -1.70
CA ASP A 258 7.00 -3.90 -0.89
C ASP A 258 6.74 -4.25 0.58
N ASN A 259 5.99 -5.32 0.85
CA ASN A 259 5.72 -5.78 2.21
C ASN A 259 6.99 -6.29 2.90
N ASN A 260 7.86 -7.02 2.19
CA ASN A 260 9.16 -7.46 2.72
C ASN A 260 10.09 -6.27 3.03
N ALA A 261 10.08 -5.22 2.20
CA ALA A 261 10.82 -3.99 2.48
C ALA A 261 10.31 -3.27 3.75
N LYS A 262 8.98 -3.17 3.92
CA LYS A 262 8.36 -2.60 5.14
C LYS A 262 8.68 -3.42 6.40
N ILE A 263 8.61 -4.75 6.32
CA ILE A 263 8.98 -5.65 7.44
C ILE A 263 10.45 -5.42 7.85
N THR A 264 11.36 -5.34 6.90
CA THR A 264 12.79 -5.11 7.15
C THR A 264 13.03 -3.75 7.83
N ALA A 265 12.31 -2.70 7.39
CA ALA A 265 12.39 -1.37 8.00
C ALA A 265 11.86 -1.36 9.44
N LEU A 266 10.73 -2.02 9.70
CA LEU A 266 10.16 -2.15 11.05
C LEU A 266 11.06 -2.94 12.00
N GLN A 267 11.65 -4.04 11.54
CA GLN A 267 12.64 -4.82 12.32
C GLN A 267 13.85 -3.95 12.71
N THR A 268 14.39 -3.18 11.76
CA THR A 268 15.50 -2.25 12.00
C THR A 268 15.13 -1.17 13.03
N ALA A 269 13.93 -0.61 12.93
CA ALA A 269 13.43 0.40 13.86
C ALA A 269 13.26 -0.17 15.29
N ASN A 270 12.74 -1.40 15.42
CA ASN A 270 12.59 -2.07 16.71
C ASN A 270 13.93 -2.33 17.39
N SER A 271 14.92 -2.90 16.71
CA SER A 271 16.26 -3.11 17.30
C SER A 271 16.92 -1.79 17.74
N ALA A 272 16.70 -0.70 16.99
CA ALA A 272 17.19 0.62 17.37
C ALA A 272 16.46 1.20 18.59
N LEU A 273 15.18 0.87 18.80
CA LEU A 273 14.41 1.27 19.98
C LEU A 273 14.81 0.46 21.22
N GLU A 274 14.99 -0.85 21.07
CA GLU A 274 15.49 -1.75 22.13
C GLU A 274 16.86 -1.29 22.64
N ALA A 275 17.79 -0.95 21.73
CA ALA A 275 19.10 -0.41 22.10
C ALA A 275 19.02 0.93 22.84
N LYS A 276 18.07 1.81 22.47
CA LYS A 276 17.81 3.07 23.20
C LYS A 276 17.23 2.81 24.60
N LEU A 277 16.31 1.85 24.72
CA LEU A 277 15.69 1.48 25.99
C LEU A 277 16.71 0.91 26.98
N ALA A 278 17.56 -0.02 26.52
CA ALA A 278 18.66 -0.58 27.33
C ALA A 278 19.65 0.50 27.81
N LYS A 279 19.95 1.50 26.96
CA LYS A 279 20.77 2.65 27.35
C LYS A 279 20.09 3.56 28.37
N LEU A 280 18.77 3.77 28.27
CA LEU A 280 18.02 4.57 29.25
C LEU A 280 17.95 3.87 30.61
N GLN A 281 17.79 2.54 30.64
CA GLN A 281 17.77 1.74 31.87
C GLN A 281 19.10 1.75 32.64
N THR A 282 20.22 2.02 31.97
CA THR A 282 21.57 2.04 32.55
C THR A 282 22.15 3.46 32.69
N SER A 283 21.43 4.50 32.23
CA SER A 283 21.84 5.89 32.47
C SER A 283 21.38 6.32 33.86
N ILE A 284 22.30 6.26 34.83
CA ILE A 284 22.01 6.58 36.24
C ILE A 284 23.01 7.64 36.71
N ALA A 285 22.51 8.81 37.09
CA ALA A 285 23.33 9.91 37.61
C ALA A 285 22.48 10.88 38.45
N PHE A 286 23.01 11.32 39.59
CA PHE A 286 22.39 12.36 40.40
C PHE A 286 23.39 13.43 40.85
N HIS A 287 22.85 14.61 41.15
CA HIS A 287 23.54 15.71 41.79
C HIS A 287 22.54 16.42 42.69
N ALA A 288 22.79 16.44 43.99
CA ALA A 288 21.95 17.04 45.01
C ALA A 288 22.73 18.10 45.79
N GLU A 289 22.02 19.12 46.24
CA GLU A 289 22.51 20.20 47.12
C GLU A 289 21.42 20.59 48.13
N PHE A 290 21.78 21.34 49.17
CA PHE A 290 20.78 21.90 50.07
C PHE A 290 20.03 23.07 49.43
N SER A 291 18.73 23.20 49.67
CA SER A 291 17.91 24.34 49.20
C SER A 291 18.19 25.65 49.94
N LYS A 292 18.85 25.58 51.10
CA LYS A 292 19.12 26.69 52.03
C LYS A 292 20.60 26.76 52.38
N ASP A 293 21.02 27.93 52.85
CA ASP A 293 22.36 28.18 53.39
C ASP A 293 22.28 29.24 54.52
N PRO A 294 22.87 29.02 55.71
CA PRO A 294 23.41 27.76 56.22
C PRO A 294 22.32 26.73 56.55
N VAL A 295 22.71 25.49 56.78
CA VAL A 295 21.82 24.41 57.25
C VAL A 295 22.18 24.03 58.68
N SER A 296 21.18 23.99 59.56
CA SER A 296 21.35 23.53 60.94
C SER A 296 21.30 22.01 61.02
N LEU A 297 22.23 21.41 61.77
CA LEU A 297 22.38 19.96 61.91
C LEU A 297 21.94 19.49 63.30
N GLY A 298 21.22 18.36 63.34
CA GLY A 298 20.83 17.67 64.57
C GLY A 298 21.71 16.44 64.81
N LEU A 299 22.13 16.18 66.05
CA LEU A 299 23.09 15.12 66.42
C LEU A 299 22.88 13.79 65.67
N PHE A 300 23.96 13.26 65.08
CA PHE A 300 24.00 12.02 64.28
C PHE A 300 22.99 11.92 63.10
N SER A 301 22.38 13.03 62.67
CA SER A 301 21.37 13.00 61.59
C SER A 301 21.99 12.73 60.21
N PRO A 302 21.20 12.17 59.26
CA PRO A 302 21.50 12.18 57.85
C PRO A 302 21.64 13.61 57.31
N LEU A 303 22.49 13.80 56.30
CA LEU A 303 22.55 15.03 55.52
C LEU A 303 21.56 14.90 54.35
N ILE A 304 20.37 15.48 54.53
CA ILE A 304 19.28 15.44 53.55
C ILE A 304 19.44 16.66 52.62
N LEU A 305 20.11 16.47 51.48
CA LEU A 305 20.31 17.50 50.46
C LEU A 305 19.02 17.60 49.63
N ASP A 306 18.09 18.41 50.15
CA ASP A 306 16.67 18.48 49.77
C ASP A 306 16.40 19.03 48.35
N ARG A 307 17.43 19.37 47.56
CA ARG A 307 17.29 19.77 46.16
C ARG A 307 18.14 18.90 45.24
N ALA A 308 17.51 17.91 44.61
CA ALA A 308 18.08 17.18 43.48
C ALA A 308 18.07 18.07 42.21
N VAL A 309 19.24 18.49 41.74
CA VAL A 309 19.43 19.24 40.49
C VAL A 309 19.40 18.29 39.29
N THR A 310 19.99 17.11 39.45
CA THR A 310 19.98 16.00 38.48
C THR A 310 19.57 14.73 39.21
N ASN A 311 18.72 13.90 38.60
CA ASN A 311 18.30 12.61 39.17
C ASN A 311 17.87 11.61 38.07
N ILE A 312 18.77 11.38 37.12
CA ILE A 312 18.57 10.43 36.01
C ILE A 312 18.58 9.01 36.58
N GLY A 313 17.56 8.22 36.26
CA GLY A 313 17.33 6.90 36.86
C GLY A 313 16.63 6.94 38.23
N HIS A 314 16.27 8.12 38.74
CA HIS A 314 15.48 8.32 39.96
C HIS A 314 16.01 7.61 41.21
N GLY A 315 17.33 7.44 41.30
CA GLY A 315 17.98 6.76 42.43
C GLY A 315 18.06 7.63 43.69
N TYR A 316 18.15 8.96 43.56
CA TYR A 316 18.24 9.85 44.72
C TYR A 316 16.86 10.25 45.25
N ASP A 317 16.66 10.10 46.54
CA ASP A 317 15.47 10.51 47.29
C ASP A 317 15.80 11.77 48.12
N ALA A 318 15.25 12.91 47.70
CA ALA A 318 15.48 14.20 48.33
C ALA A 318 14.76 14.37 49.68
N ASP A 319 13.75 13.56 49.99
CA ASP A 319 13.05 13.60 51.29
C ASP A 319 13.85 12.85 52.38
N THR A 320 14.69 11.88 51.98
CA THR A 320 15.47 11.05 52.93
C THR A 320 16.99 11.18 52.81
N GLY A 321 17.50 11.82 51.76
CA GLY A 321 18.93 12.00 51.51
C GLY A 321 19.65 10.76 50.94
N ASN A 322 18.89 9.70 50.62
CA ASN A 322 19.44 8.42 50.20
C ASN A 322 19.52 8.31 48.67
N PHE A 323 20.66 7.83 48.16
CA PHE A 323 20.73 7.23 46.83
C PHE A 323 20.46 5.73 46.92
N ARG A 324 19.30 5.27 46.46
CA ARG A 324 19.00 3.84 46.32
C ARG A 324 19.47 3.35 44.95
N VAL A 325 20.43 2.43 44.95
CA VAL A 325 21.06 1.84 43.77
C VAL A 325 20.00 1.21 42.85
N PRO A 326 19.73 1.75 41.64
CA PRO A 326 18.65 1.23 40.78
C PRO A 326 19.01 -0.10 40.10
N VAL A 327 20.27 -0.25 39.68
CA VAL A 327 20.82 -1.43 38.97
C VAL A 327 22.16 -1.79 39.60
N SER A 328 22.48 -3.08 39.73
CA SER A 328 23.78 -3.52 40.25
C SER A 328 24.92 -3.08 39.34
N GLY A 329 26.07 -2.70 39.91
CA GLY A 329 27.23 -2.31 39.13
C GLY A 329 28.22 -1.43 39.87
N THR A 330 29.15 -0.84 39.12
CA THR A 330 30.18 0.06 39.64
C THR A 330 29.73 1.51 39.54
N TYR A 331 29.74 2.23 40.67
CA TYR A 331 29.36 3.63 40.79
C TYR A 331 30.54 4.47 41.28
N MET A 332 30.61 5.72 40.84
CA MET A 332 31.43 6.75 41.48
C MET A 332 30.51 7.68 42.27
N PHE A 333 30.91 8.03 43.49
CA PHE A 333 30.28 9.06 44.30
C PHE A 333 31.29 10.19 44.57
N VAL A 334 30.80 11.41 44.64
CA VAL A 334 31.57 12.60 44.99
C VAL A 334 30.76 13.43 45.99
N VAL A 335 31.38 13.75 47.12
CA VAL A 335 30.85 14.71 48.09
C VAL A 335 31.75 15.95 48.06
N ASN A 336 31.16 17.13 48.07
CA ASN A 336 31.86 18.35 48.43
C ASN A 336 31.08 19.01 49.56
N TYR A 337 31.76 19.53 50.58
CA TYR A 337 31.10 20.27 51.64
C TYR A 337 32.02 21.31 52.27
N MET A 338 31.41 22.35 52.82
CA MET A 338 32.12 23.42 53.51
C MET A 338 31.63 23.53 54.95
N GLY A 339 32.57 23.37 55.90
CA GLY A 339 32.35 23.65 57.31
C GLY A 339 32.13 25.14 57.54
N ASP A 340 31.31 25.49 58.52
CA ASP A 340 31.13 26.89 58.93
C ASP A 340 32.32 27.36 59.81
N ILE A 341 32.45 28.65 60.06
CA ILE A 341 33.48 29.14 61.00
C ILE A 341 33.26 28.56 62.41
N HIS A 342 34.34 28.24 63.12
CA HIS A 342 34.32 27.54 64.41
C HIS A 342 33.67 26.14 64.38
N THR A 343 33.62 25.48 63.22
CA THR A 343 33.15 24.09 63.13
C THR A 343 34.30 23.10 63.04
N TYR A 344 34.10 21.96 63.70
CA TYR A 344 34.83 20.74 63.42
C TYR A 344 33.77 19.77 62.91
N LEU A 345 33.80 19.34 61.65
CA LEU A 345 32.72 18.55 61.05
C LEU A 345 33.28 17.24 60.51
N TYR A 346 32.72 16.13 60.96
CA TYR A 346 32.96 14.81 60.38
C TYR A 346 31.78 14.46 59.48
N VAL A 347 32.06 14.09 58.23
CA VAL A 347 31.06 13.53 57.31
C VAL A 347 31.47 12.09 57.00
N PHE A 348 30.48 11.20 57.02
CA PHE A 348 30.64 9.78 56.71
C PHE A 348 29.78 9.45 55.50
N MET A 349 30.39 8.83 54.49
CA MET A 349 29.62 8.12 53.48
C MET A 349 29.25 6.73 54.03
N MET A 350 27.97 6.42 53.90
CA MET A 350 27.35 5.20 54.40
C MET A 350 26.88 4.34 53.24
N VAL A 351 27.16 3.04 53.28
CA VAL A 351 26.45 2.02 52.48
C VAL A 351 25.60 1.18 53.42
N ASP A 352 24.29 1.30 53.26
CA ASP A 352 23.26 0.80 54.16
C ASP A 352 23.51 1.23 55.61
N ASN A 353 24.15 0.39 56.42
CA ASN A 353 24.47 0.67 57.83
C ASN A 353 25.97 0.74 58.13
N HIS A 354 26.84 0.64 57.11
CA HIS A 354 28.29 0.63 57.27
C HIS A 354 28.91 1.94 56.77
N VAL A 355 29.89 2.47 57.52
CA VAL A 355 30.77 3.53 57.02
C VAL A 355 31.65 2.93 55.91
N VAL A 356 31.75 3.61 54.77
CA VAL A 356 32.67 3.25 53.68
C VAL A 356 33.76 4.30 53.44
N ASP A 357 33.51 5.55 53.81
CA ASP A 357 34.50 6.62 53.80
C ASP A 357 34.21 7.64 54.92
N GLU A 358 35.23 8.38 55.35
CA GLU A 358 35.18 9.37 56.42
C GLU A 358 36.09 10.57 56.09
N SER A 359 35.53 11.77 56.18
CA SER A 359 36.26 13.00 55.96
C SER A 359 35.97 14.05 57.04
N ILE A 360 36.91 14.99 57.21
CA ILE A 360 36.91 15.96 58.30
C ILE A 360 37.17 17.37 57.78
N SER A 361 36.33 18.32 58.17
CA SER A 361 36.59 19.75 58.05
C SER A 361 36.89 20.38 59.41
N HIS A 362 37.85 21.32 59.47
CA HIS A 362 38.24 22.04 60.69
C HIS A 362 38.39 23.56 60.41
N GLY A 363 37.27 24.29 60.54
CA GLY A 363 37.27 25.75 60.48
C GLY A 363 37.92 26.36 61.72
N ASP A 364 39.07 26.99 61.55
CA ASP A 364 39.97 27.48 62.62
C ASP A 364 39.44 28.65 63.49
N GLY A 365 38.17 29.00 63.34
CA GLY A 365 37.50 30.12 63.98
C GLY A 365 37.52 31.42 63.16
N THR A 366 38.40 31.54 62.17
CA THR A 366 38.47 32.72 61.28
C THR A 366 38.23 32.41 59.82
N THR A 367 38.37 31.14 59.42
CA THR A 367 38.22 30.68 58.04
C THR A 367 37.14 29.60 57.91
N TRP A 368 36.52 29.57 56.72
CA TRP A 368 35.78 28.38 56.24
C TRP A 368 36.78 27.38 55.69
N ASP A 369 36.45 26.11 55.83
CA ASP A 369 37.23 24.99 55.31
C ASP A 369 36.36 24.11 54.42
N HIS A 370 36.92 23.58 53.34
CA HIS A 370 36.20 22.87 52.27
C HIS A 370 36.84 21.53 51.95
N VAL A 371 36.02 20.49 51.99
CA VAL A 371 36.41 19.11 51.78
C VAL A 371 35.79 18.59 50.49
N SER A 372 36.56 17.78 49.76
CA SER A 372 36.09 17.00 48.62
C SER A 372 36.48 15.54 48.84
N GLU A 373 35.52 14.64 48.64
CA GLU A 373 35.60 13.20 48.89
C GLU A 373 35.13 12.47 47.63
N SER A 374 35.79 11.39 47.24
CA SER A 374 35.35 10.59 46.10
C SER A 374 35.66 9.11 46.27
N VAL A 375 34.66 8.25 46.11
CA VAL A 375 34.80 6.80 46.25
C VAL A 375 34.20 6.09 45.04
N VAL A 376 34.81 4.97 44.65
CA VAL A 376 34.28 4.04 43.63
C VAL A 376 33.86 2.77 44.33
N LEU A 377 32.59 2.37 44.17
CA LEU A 377 31.97 1.26 44.87
C LEU A 377 31.28 0.33 43.87
N HIS A 378 31.46 -0.98 44.04
CA HIS A 378 30.55 -1.97 43.44
C HIS A 378 29.38 -2.18 44.41
N LEU A 379 28.15 -2.06 43.90
CA LEU A 379 26.94 -2.05 44.70
C LEU A 379 25.85 -2.91 44.04
N ALA A 380 25.08 -3.63 44.86
CA ALA A 380 23.92 -4.38 44.41
C ALA A 380 22.66 -3.48 44.34
N ALA A 381 21.77 -3.80 43.40
CA ALA A 381 20.47 -3.13 43.28
C ALA A 381 19.70 -3.14 44.62
N GLY A 382 19.20 -1.98 45.01
CA GLY A 382 18.45 -1.76 46.25
C GLY A 382 19.26 -1.33 47.47
N GLN A 383 20.59 -1.43 47.46
CA GLN A 383 21.45 -0.85 48.50
C GLN A 383 21.31 0.67 48.54
N ARG A 384 21.59 1.28 49.70
CA ARG A 384 21.46 2.74 49.90
C ARG A 384 22.80 3.38 50.21
N VAL A 385 23.19 4.39 49.43
CA VAL A 385 24.33 5.26 49.70
C VAL A 385 23.83 6.59 50.23
N TRP A 386 24.32 7.03 51.38
CA TRP A 386 23.84 8.25 52.04
C TRP A 386 24.93 8.88 52.91
N LEU A 387 24.70 10.13 53.33
CA LEU A 387 25.67 10.89 54.13
C LEU A 387 25.12 11.15 55.53
N ARG A 388 25.99 11.12 56.54
CA ARG A 388 25.69 11.57 57.91
C ARG A 388 26.87 12.30 58.52
N HIS A 389 26.59 13.17 59.48
CA HIS A 389 27.63 13.70 60.37
C HIS A 389 27.64 12.95 61.72
N ALA A 390 28.70 13.10 62.54
CA ALA A 390 28.80 12.35 63.82
C ALA A 390 29.20 13.16 65.08
N ASN A 391 29.17 14.49 65.07
CA ASN A 391 29.56 15.27 66.26
C ASN A 391 28.59 16.41 66.61
N GLN A 392 29.02 17.29 67.52
CA GLN A 392 28.18 18.35 68.10
C GLN A 392 28.12 19.64 67.24
N THR A 393 28.68 19.63 66.04
CA THR A 393 28.64 20.78 65.13
C THR A 393 27.22 21.05 64.66
N LYS A 394 26.80 22.31 64.80
CA LYS A 394 25.40 22.73 64.66
C LYS A 394 25.05 23.28 63.28
N SER A 395 26.04 23.55 62.43
CA SER A 395 25.82 24.09 61.07
C SER A 395 26.80 23.54 60.05
N ILE A 396 26.36 23.57 58.80
CA ILE A 396 27.15 23.37 57.59
C ILE A 396 26.73 24.43 56.57
N ARG A 397 27.64 24.83 55.67
CA ARG A 397 27.29 25.73 54.57
C ARG A 397 26.47 24.94 53.55
N GLY A 398 25.32 25.48 53.15
CA GLY A 398 24.39 24.84 52.23
C GLY A 398 24.42 25.45 50.83
N GLY A 399 23.33 25.32 50.06
CA GLY A 399 23.34 25.66 48.64
C GLY A 399 24.46 24.92 47.89
N HIS A 400 25.03 25.58 46.89
CA HIS A 400 26.15 25.04 46.10
C HIS A 400 27.44 24.75 46.91
N TRP A 401 27.55 25.16 48.18
CA TRP A 401 28.73 24.88 49.02
C TRP A 401 28.78 23.44 49.55
N THR A 402 27.64 22.73 49.56
CA THR A 402 27.59 21.31 49.90
C THR A 402 26.78 20.55 48.86
N THR A 403 27.43 19.60 48.20
CA THR A 403 26.87 18.79 47.12
C THR A 403 27.16 17.30 47.33
N PHE A 404 26.21 16.46 46.94
CA PHE A 404 26.38 15.01 46.85
C PHE A 404 26.02 14.56 45.44
N SER A 405 26.95 13.89 44.78
CA SER A 405 26.81 13.45 43.39
C SER A 405 27.16 11.97 43.28
N GLY A 406 26.59 11.31 42.29
CA GLY A 406 27.07 9.99 41.90
C GLY A 406 26.50 9.54 40.57
N PHE A 407 27.21 8.63 39.91
CA PHE A 407 26.82 8.09 38.61
C PHE A 407 27.31 6.65 38.44
N LEU A 408 26.58 5.88 37.63
CA LEU A 408 27.00 4.55 37.21
C LEU A 408 28.16 4.66 36.22
N ILE A 409 29.27 3.99 36.52
CA ILE A 409 30.40 3.80 35.58
C ILE A 409 30.09 2.64 34.64
N ASN A 410 29.66 1.50 35.19
CA ASN A 410 29.31 0.32 34.41
C ASN A 410 28.28 -0.55 35.16
N ALA A 411 27.24 -1.01 34.47
CA ALA A 411 26.29 -1.97 35.01
C ALA A 411 26.90 -3.38 35.08
N ASP A 412 26.37 -4.21 35.97
CA ASP A 412 26.57 -5.66 35.89
C ASP A 412 25.82 -6.24 34.67
N PRO A 413 26.31 -7.35 34.07
CA PRO A 413 25.74 -7.97 32.87
C PRO A 413 24.45 -8.78 33.11
#